data_AF-A0A084T2F3-F1
#
_entry.id   AF-A0A084T2F3-F1
#
_cell.length_a   1.000
_cell.length_b   1.000
_cell.length_c   1.000
_cell.angle_alpha   90.00
_cell.angle_beta   90.00
_cell.angle_gamma   90.00
#
_symmetry.space_group_name_H-M   'P 1'
#
loop_
_entity.id
_entity.type
_entity.pdbx_description
1 polymer ?
#
loop_
_entity_poly.entity_id
_entity_poly.type
_entity_poly.pdbx_seq_one_letter_code
_entity_poly.pdbx_strand_id
1 'polypeptide(L)'
;MKNCWYFLALTSFFSYASEDLVQLPKFDENTFSFWEKEVFSGETDYKPIVPEYILHAKSDGTASGLVFKKKIDIYNTPYMNWSWKTALLPKS
;
A
#
# COMPACT_ATOMS: atom_id res chain seq x y z
N MET A 1 61.52 -20.81 4.58
CA MET A 1 60.60 -19.68 4.30
C MET A 1 59.20 -20.26 4.34
N LYS A 2 58.35 -19.75 5.24
CA LYS A 2 57.13 -20.42 5.72
C LYS A 2 55.99 -20.22 4.72
N ASN A 3 55.37 -21.33 4.33
CA ASN A 3 54.35 -21.42 3.30
C ASN A 3 53.06 -20.77 3.83
N CYS A 4 52.56 -19.82 3.05
CA CYS A 4 51.44 -18.96 3.36
C CYS A 4 50.16 -19.79 3.53
N TRP A 5 49.60 -19.74 4.74
CA TRP A 5 48.29 -20.28 5.07
C TRP A 5 47.26 -19.79 4.05
N TYR A 6 46.61 -20.73 3.38
CA TYR A 6 45.33 -20.48 2.72
C TYR A 6 44.34 -20.00 3.78
N PHE A 7 44.21 -18.67 3.93
CA PHE A 7 43.05 -18.06 4.56
C PHE A 7 41.87 -18.34 3.65
N LEU A 8 41.16 -19.42 3.98
CA LEU A 8 39.88 -19.80 3.39
C LEU A 8 38.89 -18.69 3.77
N ALA A 9 38.80 -17.66 2.93
CA ALA A 9 37.81 -16.61 3.03
C ALA A 9 36.45 -17.23 2.72
N LEU A 10 35.80 -17.78 3.75
CA LEU A 10 34.42 -18.19 3.75
C LEU A 10 33.57 -16.91 3.59
N THR A 11 33.41 -16.46 2.36
CA THR A 11 32.46 -15.40 2.02
C THR A 11 31.07 -16.03 2.12
N SER A 12 30.44 -15.86 3.27
CA SER A 12 29.03 -16.15 3.46
C SER A 12 28.26 -15.34 2.43
N PHE A 13 27.72 -16.00 1.41
CA PHE A 13 26.72 -15.42 0.53
C PHE A 13 25.51 -15.07 1.39
N PHE A 14 25.41 -13.81 1.81
CA PHE A 14 24.17 -13.26 2.32
C PHE A 14 23.17 -13.24 1.15
N SER A 15 22.30 -14.24 1.08
CA SER A 15 21.13 -14.19 0.21
C SER A 15 20.20 -13.10 0.74
N TYR A 16 20.22 -11.93 0.10
CA TYR A 16 19.20 -10.90 0.28
C TYR A 16 17.91 -11.39 -0.39
N ALA A 17 16.94 -11.82 0.42
CA ALA A 17 15.57 -11.95 -0.06
C ALA A 17 14.99 -10.53 -0.20
N SER A 18 14.92 -10.02 -1.43
CA SER A 18 14.21 -8.77 -1.71
C SER A 18 12.72 -9.09 -1.83
N GLU A 19 11.92 -8.61 -0.89
CA GLU A 19 10.47 -8.69 -0.98
C GLU A 19 9.98 -7.65 -1.99
N ASP A 20 9.36 -8.11 -3.09
CA ASP A 20 8.79 -7.21 -4.10
C ASP A 20 7.46 -6.64 -3.58
N LEU A 21 7.56 -5.51 -2.88
CA LEU A 21 6.39 -4.84 -2.32
C LEU A 21 5.66 -4.03 -3.40
N VAL A 22 4.40 -4.40 -3.67
CA VAL A 22 3.51 -3.61 -4.52
C VAL A 22 3.14 -2.32 -3.79
N GLN A 23 3.82 -1.22 -4.12
CA GLN A 23 3.46 0.10 -3.61
C GLN A 23 2.13 0.55 -4.21
N LEU A 24 1.19 0.94 -3.33
CA LEU A 24 -0.08 1.55 -3.71
C LEU A 24 0.07 3.08 -3.74
N PRO A 25 -0.67 3.78 -4.62
CA PRO A 25 -0.69 5.24 -4.59
C PRO A 25 -1.23 5.74 -3.26
N LYS A 26 -0.66 6.83 -2.74
CA LYS A 26 -1.11 7.44 -1.49
C LYS A 26 -2.33 8.31 -1.74
N PHE A 27 -2.89 8.88 -0.67
CA PHE A 27 -3.90 9.92 -0.76
C PHE A 27 -3.21 11.29 -0.67
N ASP A 28 -2.59 11.71 -1.78
CA ASP A 28 -1.99 13.03 -1.95
C ASP A 28 -2.36 13.65 -3.31
N GLU A 29 -2.04 14.93 -3.52
CA GLU A 29 -2.45 15.67 -4.72
C GLU A 29 -1.95 15.04 -6.04
N ASN A 30 -0.80 14.39 -6.02
CA ASN A 30 -0.18 13.84 -7.22
C ASN A 30 -0.77 12.48 -7.60
N THR A 31 -1.17 11.69 -6.60
CA THR A 31 -1.55 10.29 -6.79
C THR A 31 -3.05 10.03 -6.57
N PHE A 32 -3.79 10.98 -6.02
CA PHE A 32 -5.23 10.88 -5.82
C PHE A 32 -6.00 10.68 -7.13
N SER A 33 -5.49 11.25 -8.24
CA SER A 33 -6.06 11.08 -9.58
C SER A 33 -6.03 9.65 -10.12
N PHE A 34 -5.23 8.76 -9.53
CA PHE A 34 -5.18 7.35 -9.93
C PHE A 34 -6.33 6.53 -9.33
N TRP A 35 -7.09 7.11 -8.41
CA TRP A 35 -8.23 6.46 -7.78
C TRP A 35 -9.52 6.81 -8.50
N GLU A 36 -10.35 5.80 -8.74
CA GLU A 36 -11.62 5.93 -9.45
C GLU A 36 -12.81 5.86 -8.49
N LYS A 37 -13.82 6.71 -8.69
CA LYS A 37 -15.09 6.61 -7.97
C LYS A 37 -15.94 5.49 -8.56
N GLU A 38 -16.41 4.59 -7.71
CA GLU A 38 -17.38 3.57 -8.05
C GLU A 38 -18.70 3.86 -7.32
N VAL A 39 -19.74 4.22 -8.07
CA VAL A 39 -21.00 4.73 -7.51
C VAL A 39 -22.05 3.62 -7.47
N PHE A 40 -22.62 3.39 -6.29
CA PHE A 40 -23.74 2.49 -6.09
C PHE A 40 -25.07 3.25 -5.96
N SER A 41 -25.06 4.38 -5.24
CA SER A 41 -26.22 5.27 -5.09
C SER A 41 -25.77 6.68 -4.67
N GLY A 42 -25.69 7.61 -5.62
CA GLY A 42 -25.17 8.96 -5.36
C GLY A 42 -23.67 8.97 -5.02
N GLU A 43 -23.07 10.15 -4.96
CA GLU A 43 -21.62 10.28 -4.78
C GLU A 43 -21.23 10.61 -3.33
N THR A 44 -20.19 9.95 -2.84
CA THR A 44 -19.50 10.33 -1.59
C THR A 44 -18.44 11.38 -1.94
N ASP A 45 -18.34 12.42 -1.13
CA ASP A 45 -17.29 13.44 -1.27
C ASP A 45 -15.99 12.90 -0.63
N TYR A 46 -14.95 12.72 -1.45
CA TYR A 46 -13.66 12.21 -1.03
C TYR A 46 -12.61 13.31 -1.07
N LYS A 47 -11.91 13.53 0.05
CA LYS A 47 -10.85 14.52 0.17
C LYS A 47 -9.60 13.92 0.82
N PRO A 48 -8.43 13.97 0.16
CA PRO A 48 -7.18 13.61 0.81
C PRO A 48 -6.84 14.64 1.90
N ILE A 49 -6.38 14.16 3.05
CA ILE A 49 -5.85 14.96 4.15
C ILE A 49 -4.34 14.73 4.19
N VAL A 50 -3.59 15.79 3.93
CA VAL A 50 -2.12 15.86 3.91
C VAL A 50 -1.66 16.65 5.14
N PRO A 51 -0.54 16.30 5.80
CA PRO A 51 0.49 15.32 5.42
C PRO A 51 0.24 13.87 5.84
N GLU A 52 -0.90 13.56 6.46
CA GLU A 52 -1.14 12.24 7.05
C GLU A 52 -1.47 11.15 6.03
N TYR A 53 -1.67 11.50 4.75
CA TYR A 53 -2.10 10.61 3.67
C TYR A 53 -3.37 9.83 4.03
N ILE A 54 -4.31 10.50 4.70
CA ILE A 54 -5.60 9.93 5.12
C ILE A 54 -6.66 10.34 4.11
N LEU A 55 -7.63 9.46 3.86
CA LEU A 55 -8.81 9.77 3.06
C LEU A 55 -10.00 10.13 3.95
N HIS A 56 -10.53 11.34 3.80
CA HIS A 56 -11.82 11.71 4.37
C HIS A 56 -12.92 11.41 3.36
N ALA A 57 -13.90 10.61 3.76
CA ALA A 57 -15.08 10.29 2.98
C ALA A 57 -16.33 10.84 3.69
N LYS A 58 -17.09 11.70 3.01
CA LYS A 58 -18.37 12.22 3.50
C LYS A 58 -19.51 11.73 2.61
N SER A 59 -20.42 10.93 3.18
CA SER A 59 -21.63 10.47 2.52
C SER A 59 -22.85 11.17 3.13
N ASP A 60 -23.68 11.76 2.29
CA ASP A 60 -24.94 12.40 2.66
C ASP A 60 -26.10 11.62 2.03
N GLY A 61 -26.41 10.46 2.60
CA GLY A 61 -27.41 9.53 2.04
C GLY A 61 -26.95 8.85 0.74
N THR A 62 -25.63 8.79 0.52
CA THR A 62 -25.01 8.24 -0.68
C THR A 62 -24.20 6.97 -0.39
N ALA A 63 -23.90 6.21 -1.43
CA ALA A 63 -23.08 5.01 -1.37
C ALA A 63 -22.18 4.96 -2.61
N SER A 64 -20.90 5.21 -2.40
CA SER A 64 -19.87 5.00 -3.41
C SER A 64 -18.60 4.47 -2.73
N GLY A 65 -17.70 3.93 -3.54
CA GLY A 65 -16.32 3.59 -3.17
C GLY A 65 -15.31 4.43 -3.94
N LEU A 66 -14.10 4.53 -3.39
CA LEU A 66 -12.93 5.04 -4.10
C LEU A 66 -11.95 3.86 -4.29
N VAL A 67 -11.65 3.51 -5.54
CA VAL A 67 -11.02 2.24 -5.91
C VAL A 67 -9.79 2.47 -6.78
N PHE A 68 -8.68 1.80 -6.46
CA PHE A 68 -7.49 1.74 -7.30
C PHE A 68 -7.40 0.37 -7.97
N LYS A 69 -7.39 0.33 -9.30
CA LYS A 69 -7.33 -0.90 -10.09
C LYS A 69 -5.90 -1.15 -10.56
N LYS A 70 -5.34 -2.30 -10.21
CA LYS A 70 -4.00 -2.74 -10.66
C LYS A 70 -3.99 -4.23 -10.91
N LYS A 71 -3.38 -4.65 -12.02
CA LYS A 71 -3.09 -6.06 -12.28
C LYS A 71 -1.82 -6.46 -11.53
N ILE A 72 -1.89 -7.57 -10.80
CA ILE A 72 -0.81 -8.07 -9.95
C ILE A 72 -0.54 -9.53 -10.31
N ASP A 73 0.74 -9.91 -10.37
CA ASP A 73 1.15 -11.31 -10.52
C ASP A 73 1.23 -11.97 -9.13
N ILE A 74 0.29 -12.87 -8.87
CA ILE A 74 0.15 -13.57 -7.59
C ILE A 74 1.26 -14.59 -7.33
N TYR A 75 2.01 -15.01 -8.35
CA TYR A 75 3.15 -15.91 -8.14
C TYR A 75 4.36 -15.16 -7.59
N ASN A 76 4.51 -13.89 -7.95
CA ASN A 76 5.57 -13.02 -7.43
C ASN A 76 5.16 -12.32 -6.13
N THR A 77 3.86 -12.07 -5.93
CA THR A 77 3.31 -11.34 -4.76
C THR A 77 2.14 -12.11 -4.13
N PRO A 78 2.41 -13.25 -3.49
CA PRO A 78 1.37 -14.19 -3.03
C PRO A 78 0.62 -13.74 -1.77
N TYR A 79 1.11 -12.72 -1.06
CA TYR A 79 0.54 -12.24 0.19
C TYR A 79 -0.07 -10.85 0.03
N MET A 80 -1.28 -10.67 0.57
CA MET A 80 -1.98 -9.39 0.57
C MET A 80 -2.04 -8.80 1.98
N ASN A 81 -1.52 -7.58 2.12
CA ASN A 81 -1.65 -6.80 3.35
C ASN A 81 -2.89 -5.90 3.25
N TRP A 82 -3.74 -5.95 4.26
CA TRP A 82 -4.93 -5.12 4.35
C TRP A 82 -5.06 -4.58 5.77
N SER A 83 -5.46 -3.32 5.89
CA SER A 83 -5.69 -2.68 7.18
C SER A 83 -6.84 -1.69 7.05
N TRP A 84 -7.58 -1.49 8.13
CA TRP A 84 -8.64 -0.51 8.22
C TRP A 84 -8.48 0.26 9.52
N LYS A 85 -8.77 1.57 9.46
CA LYS A 85 -8.86 2.41 10.64
C LYS A 85 -10.33 2.76 10.84
N THR A 86 -10.93 2.34 11.95
CA THR A 86 -12.27 2.78 12.31
C THR A 86 -12.20 4.19 12.87
N ALA A 87 -13.09 5.08 12.44
CA ALA A 87 -13.36 6.31 13.17
C ALA A 87 -14.23 5.97 14.40
N LEU A 88 -14.08 6.71 15.49
CA LEU A 88 -14.98 6.60 16.63
C LEU A 88 -16.40 6.90 16.14
N LEU A 89 -17.28 5.90 16.18
CA LEU A 89 -18.69 6.10 15.88
C LEU A 89 -19.28 7.08 16.92
N PRO A 90 -20.12 8.05 16.52
CA PRO A 90 -20.86 8.84 17.49
C PRO A 90 -21.68 7.87 18.36
N LYS A 91 -21.50 7.96 19.69
CA LYS A 91 -22.32 7.21 20.64
C LYS A 91 -23.77 7.69 20.48
N SER A 92 -24.65 6.75 20.14
CA SER A 92 -26.11 6.91 20.17
C SER A 92 -26.61 7.25 21.57
#